data_AF-A0A5R9KC62-F1
#
_entry.id   AF-A0A5R9KC62-F1
#
_cell.length_a   1.000
_cell.length_b   1.000
_cell.length_c   1.000
_cell.angle_alpha   90.00
_cell.angle_beta   90.00
_cell.angle_gamma   90.00
#
_symmetry.space_group_name_H-M   'P 1'
#
loop_
_entity.id
_entity.type
_entity.pdbx_description
1 polymer ?
#
loop_
_entity_poly.entity_id
_entity_poly.type
_entity_poly.pdbx_seq_one_letter_code
_entity_poly.pdbx_strand_id
1 'polypeptide(L)'
;MMASNRENSFIGMWVTADGYIRQELLPDGRYDEQRGTRKSAYTGRYEVSGTHIEYWDDTGFTADGDFEGENILHHGGYLFYREGTKVN
;
A
#
# COMPACT_ATOMS: atom_id res chain seq x y z
N MET A 1 -0.06 20.08 -9.41
CA MET A 1 -1.21 19.28 -8.92
C MET A 1 -1.69 18.39 -10.05
N MET A 2 -1.10 17.21 -10.19
CA MET A 2 -1.61 16.08 -10.99
C MET A 2 -0.96 14.85 -10.33
N ALA A 3 -1.57 14.32 -9.27
CA ALA A 3 -1.24 12.95 -8.84
C ALA A 3 -1.49 12.08 -10.07
N SER A 4 -0.50 11.26 -10.44
CA SER A 4 -0.55 10.56 -11.71
C SER A 4 -1.79 9.66 -11.71
N ASN A 5 -2.55 9.63 -12.81
CA ASN A 5 -3.85 8.97 -12.88
C ASN A 5 -3.83 7.47 -12.49
N ARG A 6 -2.64 6.86 -12.32
CA ARG A 6 -2.43 5.49 -11.83
C ARG A 6 -2.34 5.38 -10.31
N GLU A 7 -1.82 6.39 -9.60
CA GLU A 7 -1.77 6.39 -8.13
C GLU A 7 -3.18 6.23 -7.57
N ASN A 8 -4.15 6.86 -8.22
CA ASN A 8 -5.56 6.74 -7.85
C ASN A 8 -6.13 5.33 -8.02
N SER A 9 -5.58 4.51 -8.92
CA SER A 9 -6.07 3.14 -9.15
C SER A 9 -5.69 2.18 -8.03
N PHE A 10 -4.57 2.44 -7.33
CA PHE A 10 -4.07 1.60 -6.25
C PHE A 10 -4.52 2.06 -4.85
N ILE A 11 -5.17 3.23 -4.75
CA ILE A 11 -5.81 3.69 -3.52
C ILE A 11 -6.77 2.62 -2.98
N GLY A 12 -6.71 2.42 -1.67
CA GLY A 12 -7.54 1.48 -0.95
C GLY A 12 -6.76 0.72 0.11
N MET A 13 -7.43 -0.25 0.70
CA MET A 13 -6.86 -1.08 1.75
C MET A 13 -6.21 -2.32 1.13
N TRP A 14 -5.04 -2.68 1.64
CA TRP A 14 -4.23 -3.81 1.21
C TRP A 14 -3.93 -4.67 2.43
N VAL A 15 -4.32 -5.93 2.44
CA VAL A 15 -4.24 -6.80 3.62
C VAL A 15 -3.49 -8.08 3.29
N THR A 16 -2.66 -8.55 4.20
CA THR A 16 -2.02 -9.86 4.03
C THR A 16 -3.05 -10.99 4.04
N ALA A 17 -2.70 -12.16 3.50
CA ALA A 17 -3.62 -13.32 3.44
C ALA A 17 -4.18 -13.74 4.80
N ASP A 18 -3.40 -13.54 5.87
CA ASP A 18 -3.78 -13.82 7.26
C ASP A 18 -4.49 -12.64 7.95
N GLY A 19 -4.59 -11.49 7.28
CA GLY A 19 -5.19 -10.26 7.81
C GLY A 19 -4.41 -9.61 8.94
N TYR A 20 -3.18 -10.06 9.20
CA TYR A 20 -2.37 -9.56 10.31
C TYR A 20 -1.79 -8.17 10.01
N ILE A 21 -1.39 -7.92 8.76
CA ILE A 21 -0.88 -6.63 8.31
C ILE A 21 -1.90 -6.01 7.36
N ARG A 22 -2.22 -4.75 7.58
CA ARG A 22 -3.16 -3.96 6.78
C ARG A 22 -2.50 -2.65 6.42
N GLN A 23 -2.42 -2.34 5.15
CA GLN A 23 -1.81 -1.14 4.61
C GLN A 23 -2.85 -0.38 3.81
N GLU A 24 -3.16 0.84 4.23
CA GLU A 24 -4.07 1.74 3.52
C GLU A 24 -3.26 2.71 2.67
N LEU A 25 -3.53 2.74 1.36
CA LEU A 25 -3.02 3.76 0.45
C LEU A 25 -4.06 4.88 0.32
N LEU A 26 -3.69 6.09 0.75
CA LEU A 26 -4.56 7.26 0.82
C LEU A 26 -4.45 8.13 -0.45
N PRO A 27 -5.55 8.83 -0.85
CA PRO A 27 -5.58 9.69 -2.04
C PRO A 27 -4.63 10.89 -2.03
N ASP A 28 -4.07 11.23 -0.88
CA ASP A 28 -3.09 12.31 -0.72
C ASP A 28 -1.65 11.84 -0.97
N GLY A 29 -1.44 10.58 -1.38
CA GLY A 29 -0.13 10.00 -1.61
C GLY A 29 0.55 9.54 -0.32
N ARG A 30 -0.21 9.34 0.76
CA ARG A 30 0.27 8.82 2.04
C ARG A 30 -0.18 7.38 2.25
N TYR A 31 0.58 6.61 3.03
CA TYR A 31 0.16 5.28 3.44
C TYR A 31 0.12 5.16 4.96
N ASP A 32 -0.75 4.27 5.45
CA ASP A 32 -0.82 3.86 6.86
C ASP A 32 -0.75 2.34 6.95
N GLU A 33 0.28 1.82 7.64
CA GLU A 33 0.42 0.39 7.91
C GLU A 33 0.03 0.08 9.36
N GLN A 34 -0.87 -0.87 9.53
CA GLN A 34 -1.29 -1.45 10.79
C GLN A 34 -0.81 -2.91 10.89
N ARG A 35 -0.24 -3.27 12.04
CA ARG A 35 0.16 -4.65 12.36
C ARG A 35 -0.58 -5.15 13.60
N GLY A 36 -1.47 -6.11 13.42
CA GLY A 36 -2.28 -6.68 14.49
C GLY A 36 -3.04 -5.61 15.28
N THR A 37 -2.69 -5.43 16.55
CA THR A 37 -3.33 -4.42 17.43
C THR A 37 -2.69 -3.04 17.36
N ARG A 38 -1.51 -2.92 16.73
CA ARG A 38 -0.80 -1.65 16.59
C ARG A 38 -1.25 -0.95 15.32
N LYS A 39 -2.19 -0.02 15.48
CA LYS A 39 -2.62 0.92 14.43
C LYS A 39 -1.50 1.90 14.10
N SER A 40 -1.36 2.27 12.83
CA SER A 40 -0.37 3.25 12.37
C SER A 40 1.05 2.90 12.86
N ALA A 41 1.43 1.63 12.69
CA ALA A 41 2.76 1.14 13.00
C ALA A 41 3.83 1.86 12.16
N TYR A 42 3.51 2.10 10.88
CA TYR A 42 4.32 2.86 9.93
C TYR A 42 3.44 3.77 9.11
N THR A 43 3.95 4.97 8.81
CA THR A 43 3.24 5.97 8.02
C THR A 43 4.24 6.76 7.22
N GLY A 44 3.89 7.07 5.98
CA GLY A 44 4.78 7.86 5.14
C GLY A 44 4.11 8.27 3.85
N ARG A 45 4.93 8.72 2.91
CA ARG A 45 4.51 8.97 1.53
C ARG A 45 4.81 7.76 0.66
N TYR A 46 4.05 7.59 -0.40
CA TYR A 46 4.33 6.63 -1.45
C TYR A 46 4.28 7.30 -2.82
N GLU A 47 4.84 6.64 -3.83
CA GLU A 47 4.84 7.07 -5.22
C GLU A 47 4.76 5.84 -6.11
N VAL A 48 3.90 5.88 -7.13
CA VAL A 48 3.69 4.73 -8.02
C VAL A 48 4.21 5.04 -9.41
N SER A 49 5.15 4.22 -9.87
CA SER A 49 5.70 4.26 -11.23
C SER A 49 5.36 2.98 -11.98
N GLY A 50 4.30 3.04 -12.80
CA GLY A 50 3.85 1.91 -13.59
C GLY A 50 3.20 0.82 -12.73
N THR A 51 3.95 -0.23 -12.43
CA THR A 51 3.60 -1.32 -11.49
C THR A 51 4.48 -1.33 -10.25
N HIS A 52 5.47 -0.44 -10.16
CA HIS A 52 6.36 -0.34 -9.01
C HIS A 52 5.86 0.76 -8.06
N ILE A 53 5.99 0.55 -6.76
CA ILE A 53 5.66 1.52 -5.72
C ILE A 53 6.86 1.72 -4.79
N GLU A 54 7.22 2.97 -4.59
CA GLU A 54 8.23 3.37 -3.63
C GLU A 54 7.55 4.00 -2.41
N TYR A 55 8.07 3.71 -1.23
CA TYR A 55 7.62 4.19 0.06
C TYR A 55 8.76 4.95 0.74
N TRP A 56 8.41 6.08 1.34
CA TRP A 56 9.29 6.85 2.22
C TRP A 56 8.56 7.07 3.53
N ASP A 57 8.99 6.35 4.55
CA ASP A 57 8.49 6.49 5.91
C ASP A 57 8.99 7.78 6.55
N ASP A 58 8.18 8.39 7.42
CA ASP A 58 8.53 9.65 8.10
C ASP A 58 9.75 9.48 9.05
N THR A 59 10.14 8.25 9.40
CA THR A 59 11.36 7.94 10.17
C THR A 59 12.64 7.91 9.33
N GLY A 60 12.53 8.04 8.00
CA GLY A 60 13.67 8.04 7.07
C GLY A 60 14.02 6.65 6.50
N PHE A 61 13.14 5.67 6.66
CA PHE A 61 13.26 4.38 5.98
C PHE A 61 12.61 4.45 4.59
N THR A 62 13.26 3.83 3.61
CA THR A 62 12.71 3.67 2.26
C THR A 62 12.42 2.20 2.01
N ALA A 63 11.28 1.93 1.39
CA ALA A 63 10.90 0.58 1.03
C ALA A 63 10.29 0.58 -0.37
N ASP A 64 10.40 -0.54 -1.04
CA ASP A 64 9.88 -0.74 -2.39
C ASP A 64 8.83 -1.85 -2.41
N GLY A 65 8.07 -1.88 -3.49
CA GLY A 65 7.12 -2.94 -3.78
C GLY A 65 6.67 -2.95 -5.22
N ASP A 66 6.06 -4.05 -5.62
CA ASP A 66 5.57 -4.26 -6.98
C ASP A 66 4.13 -4.77 -6.96
N PHE A 67 3.28 -4.14 -7.76
CA PHE A 67 1.92 -4.57 -8.01
C PHE A 67 1.91 -5.69 -9.05
N GLU A 68 1.37 -6.84 -8.66
CA GLU A 68 1.04 -7.92 -9.58
C GLU A 68 -0.45 -7.81 -9.95
N GLY A 69 -0.71 -7.15 -11.09
CA GLY A 69 -2.07 -6.85 -11.53
C GLY A 69 -2.76 -5.78 -10.66
N GLU A 70 -4.07 -5.92 -10.47
CA GLU A 70 -4.91 -4.91 -9.78
C GLU A 70 -5.19 -5.23 -8.30
N ASN A 71 -4.83 -6.45 -7.85
CA ASN A 71 -5.28 -7.00 -6.57
C ASN A 71 -4.15 -7.51 -5.68
N ILE A 72 -2.90 -7.62 -6.18
CA ILE A 72 -1.77 -8.16 -5.43
C ILE A 72 -0.66 -7.11 -5.37
N LEU A 73 -0.11 -6.90 -4.18
CA LEU A 73 1.05 -6.05 -3.92
C LEU A 73 2.11 -6.87 -3.19
N HIS A 74 3.30 -6.93 -3.78
CA HIS A 74 4.50 -7.50 -3.19
C HIS A 74 5.27 -6.38 -2.50
N HIS A 75 5.42 -6.46 -1.18
CA HIS A 75 6.11 -5.43 -0.42
C HIS A 75 6.86 -6.02 0.77
N GLY A 76 8.16 -5.75 0.89
CA GLY A 76 8.97 -6.14 2.05
C GLY A 76 8.99 -7.66 2.33
N GLY A 77 8.77 -8.50 1.31
CA GLY A 77 8.65 -9.95 1.45
C GLY A 77 7.24 -10.45 1.84
N TYR A 78 6.28 -9.55 1.98
CA TYR A 78 4.87 -9.86 2.21
C TYR A 78 4.06 -9.71 0.93
N LEU A 79 2.98 -10.50 0.87
CA LEU A 79 1.95 -10.44 -0.16
C LEU A 79 0.72 -9.78 0.45
N PHE A 80 0.33 -8.65 -0.13
CA PHE A 80 -0.89 -7.94 0.23
C PHE A 80 -1.93 -8.09 -0.87
N TYR A 81 -3.19 -8.18 -0.45
CA TYR A 81 -4.35 -8.31 -1.30
C TYR A 81 -5.28 -7.12 -1.10
N ARG A 82 -5.87 -6.62 -2.20
CA ARG A 82 -6.79 -5.48 -2.12
C ARG A 82 -8.06 -5.83 -1.35
N GLU A 83 -8.27 -5.20 -0.19
CA GLU A 83 -9.50 -5.25 0.58
C GLU A 83 -10.52 -4.31 -0.08
N GLY A 84 -11.47 -4.90 -0.80
CA GLY A 84 -12.43 -4.15 -1.61
C GLY A 84 -12.87 -4.90 -2.86
N THR A 85 -12.10 -5.90 -3.28
CA THR A 85 -12.56 -6.91 -4.25
C THR A 85 -13.54 -7.84 -3.54
N LYS A 86 -14.74 -7.32 -3.27
CA LYS A 86 -15.91 -8.17 -3.06
C LYS A 86 -16.04 -9.00 -4.34
N VAL A 87 -15.59 -10.25 -4.29
CA VAL A 87 -16.15 -11.29 -5.16
C VAL A 87 -17.63 -11.35 -4.83
N ASN A 88 -18.44 -10.67 -5.63
CA ASN A 88 -19.89 -10.74 -5.57
C ASN A 88 -20.37 -11.57 -6.76
#